data_AF-A0A415HVS4-F1
#
_entry.id   AF-A0A415HVS4-F1
#
_cell.length_a   1.000
_cell.length_b   1.000
_cell.length_c   1.000
_cell.angle_alpha   90.00
_cell.angle_beta   90.00
_cell.angle_gamma   90.00
#
_symmetry.space_group_name_H-M   'P 1'
#
loop_
_entity.id
_entity.type
_entity.pdbx_description
1 polymer ?
#
loop_
_entity_poly.entity_id
_entity_poly.type
_entity_poly.pdbx_seq_one_letter_code
_entity_poly.pdbx_strand_id
1 'polypeptide(L)'
;MKTNIFIPTKINVGFQKRKDTYTSKLAYVIYFDEKGKLRKETSWQGWRDEGIPNEIYDNEPMEGFVLNKKVGGDRYGWNPRQTYTRVYDPRGFEFEITIPNLLWILENCNCIKGKGLEGEFVYGWDGKELVLVPVESSDYKEIQEKNKVIHNNTFIKARDLIIGATYEDLNGNQYVYMGKSKPWKDQSNYYHESHGYYYSNNRKEGYEYPLDDTWLISKCRSSYYNQNLTYYRSIQEEKNEFFFILLGNPSAEYSWDRENRVTHMKTITRKFTHMVLEKRPDYPDMVNLLYSNAEYCQEDFEADKLIDLPYDIFVAMAQETIEKCLKHNWHGNDFVVGKEKDKLLGNIKVYYEKESGKWYIMDTIIETYEEKKWFSSEMETKTREQQVKKYFDNLEECYQYIHPIYGEHYLKNGYLEGRFYYGTEK
;
A
#
# COMPACT_ATOMS: atom_id res chain seq x y z
N MET A 1 5.37 -18.90 11.35
CA MET A 1 6.16 -17.67 11.09
C MET A 1 6.19 -17.42 9.57
N LYS A 2 6.82 -16.35 9.05
CA LYS A 2 7.10 -16.30 7.60
C LYS A 2 8.19 -17.33 7.25
N THR A 3 8.04 -18.03 6.13
CA THR A 3 9.03 -19.05 5.70
C THR A 3 10.18 -18.46 4.87
N ASN A 4 10.13 -17.17 4.54
CA ASN A 4 11.21 -16.47 3.81
C ASN A 4 12.28 -15.90 4.76
N ILE A 5 12.64 -16.66 5.80
CA ILE A 5 13.71 -16.32 6.75
C ILE A 5 15.06 -16.64 6.10
N PHE A 6 15.99 -15.68 6.10
CA PHE A 6 17.36 -15.93 5.64
C PHE A 6 18.20 -16.53 6.77
N ILE A 7 18.79 -17.70 6.54
CA ILE A 7 19.71 -18.39 7.45
C ILE A 7 21.13 -18.25 6.88
N PRO A 8 21.99 -17.40 7.46
CA PRO A 8 23.39 -17.29 7.03
C PRO A 8 24.16 -18.55 7.45
N THR A 9 25.25 -18.84 6.75
CA THR A 9 26.19 -19.89 7.16
C THR A 9 27.10 -19.45 8.31
N LYS A 10 27.36 -18.14 8.43
CA LYS A 10 28.22 -17.55 9.47
C LYS A 10 27.62 -16.32 10.10
N ILE A 11 27.79 -16.21 11.42
CA ILE A 11 27.43 -15.04 12.21
C ILE A 11 28.69 -14.33 12.73
N ASN A 12 28.56 -13.03 12.94
CA ASN A 12 29.58 -12.20 13.58
C ASN A 12 28.95 -11.49 14.78
N VAL A 13 29.56 -11.66 15.94
CA VAL A 13 29.00 -11.29 17.23
C VAL A 13 29.87 -10.22 17.88
N GLY A 14 29.27 -9.05 18.12
CA GLY A 14 29.92 -7.93 18.80
C GLY A 14 29.31 -7.73 20.18
N PHE A 15 30.10 -7.24 21.12
CA PHE A 15 29.70 -7.24 22.53
C PHE A 15 29.68 -5.84 23.15
N GLN A 16 28.80 -5.67 24.14
CA GLN A 16 28.88 -4.62 25.16
C GLN A 16 28.97 -5.25 26.55
N LYS A 17 29.62 -4.55 27.48
CA LYS A 17 29.57 -4.92 28.90
C LYS A 17 28.22 -4.57 29.51
N ARG A 18 27.53 -5.59 30.05
CA ARG A 18 26.22 -5.43 30.70
C ARG A 18 26.18 -6.26 31.99
N LYS A 19 26.22 -5.59 33.14
CA LYS A 19 26.27 -6.24 34.47
C LYS A 19 25.06 -7.14 34.76
N ASP A 20 23.97 -6.92 34.06
CA ASP A 20 22.69 -7.59 34.24
C ASP A 20 22.53 -8.83 33.32
N THR A 21 23.64 -9.36 32.81
CA THR A 21 23.78 -10.59 32.00
C THR A 21 24.62 -11.61 32.76
N TYR A 22 24.47 -12.92 32.52
CA TYR A 22 25.23 -13.94 33.24
C TYR A 22 26.75 -13.82 33.06
N THR A 23 27.20 -13.48 31.85
CA THR A 23 28.63 -13.41 31.49
C THR A 23 29.16 -11.98 31.39
N SER A 24 28.35 -10.99 31.78
CA SER A 24 28.61 -9.57 31.53
C SER A 24 28.71 -9.19 30.04
N LYS A 25 28.34 -10.06 29.09
CA LYS A 25 28.37 -9.83 27.64
C LYS A 25 26.96 -9.80 27.04
N LEU A 26 26.50 -8.63 26.60
CA LEU A 26 25.35 -8.49 25.70
C LEU A 26 25.86 -8.44 24.27
N ALA A 27 25.26 -9.23 23.40
CA ALA A 27 25.64 -9.37 22.02
C ALA A 27 24.70 -8.60 21.08
N TYR A 28 25.31 -8.02 20.04
CA TYR A 28 24.63 -7.68 18.80
C TYR A 28 25.15 -8.64 17.73
N VAL A 29 24.29 -9.57 17.32
CA VAL A 29 24.58 -10.58 16.29
C VAL A 29 24.23 -10.01 14.92
N ILE A 30 25.18 -10.11 14.00
CA ILE A 30 25.03 -9.81 12.57
C ILE A 30 25.55 -10.99 11.74
N TYR A 31 25.47 -10.89 10.42
CA TYR A 31 25.73 -12.03 9.54
C TYR A 31 26.47 -11.67 8.26
N PHE A 32 27.14 -12.68 7.71
CA PHE A 32 27.63 -12.65 6.33
C PHE A 32 26.51 -13.12 5.40
N ASP A 33 26.20 -12.34 4.37
CA ASP A 33 25.29 -12.79 3.33
C ASP A 33 25.92 -13.88 2.45
N GLU A 34 25.15 -14.42 1.52
CA GLU A 34 25.61 -15.47 0.60
C GLU A 34 26.75 -15.02 -0.36
N LYS A 35 27.06 -13.73 -0.43
CA LYS A 35 28.22 -13.17 -1.14
C LYS A 35 29.44 -12.94 -0.23
N GLY A 36 29.34 -13.27 1.06
CA GLY A 36 30.36 -13.01 2.06
C GLY A 36 30.42 -11.54 2.51
N LYS A 37 29.42 -10.72 2.19
CA LYS A 37 29.35 -9.32 2.66
C LYS A 37 28.68 -9.27 4.03
N LEU A 38 29.34 -8.58 4.97
CA LEU A 38 28.81 -8.34 6.30
C LEU A 38 27.62 -7.37 6.25
N ARG A 39 26.48 -7.78 6.82
CA ARG A 39 25.25 -6.96 6.86
C ARG A 39 25.10 -6.28 8.21
N LYS A 40 24.54 -5.06 8.22
CA LYS A 40 24.39 -4.17 9.39
C LYS A 40 25.71 -3.71 10.05
N GLU A 41 26.84 -3.84 9.36
CA GLU A 41 28.18 -3.54 9.89
C GLU A 41 28.28 -2.16 10.54
N THR A 42 27.85 -1.09 9.88
CA THR A 42 27.99 0.28 10.43
C THR A 42 27.27 0.45 11.77
N SER A 43 26.02 0.00 11.87
CA SER A 43 25.25 0.07 13.13
C SER A 43 25.84 -0.83 14.21
N TRP A 44 26.41 -1.96 13.81
CA TRP A 44 27.04 -2.90 14.71
C TRP A 44 28.38 -2.37 15.27
N GLN A 45 29.21 -1.77 14.41
CA GLN A 45 30.47 -1.12 14.81
C GLN A 45 30.20 0.02 15.78
N GLY A 46 29.22 0.88 15.49
CA GLY A 46 28.85 1.98 16.39
C GLY A 46 28.20 1.54 17.70
N TRP A 47 27.72 0.29 17.79
CA TRP A 47 27.09 -0.25 19.00
C TRP A 47 28.06 -1.03 19.88
N ARG A 48 28.93 -1.88 19.32
CA ARG A 48 29.82 -2.73 20.12
C ARG A 48 30.90 -1.90 20.82
N ASP A 49 31.44 -2.45 21.90
CA ASP A 49 32.66 -1.94 22.52
C ASP A 49 33.87 -2.38 21.69
N GLU A 50 34.58 -1.43 21.07
CA GLU A 50 35.75 -1.72 20.23
C GLU A 50 36.91 -2.38 21.01
N GLY A 51 36.96 -2.18 22.33
CA GLY A 51 37.93 -2.81 23.21
C GLY A 51 37.64 -4.29 23.51
N ILE A 52 36.48 -4.80 23.09
CA ILE A 52 36.13 -6.22 23.19
C ILE A 52 36.19 -6.82 21.78
N PRO A 53 37.07 -7.81 21.54
CA PRO A 53 37.10 -8.51 20.27
C PRO A 53 35.73 -9.11 19.92
N ASN A 54 35.35 -8.99 18.65
CA ASN A 54 34.20 -9.71 18.12
C ASN A 54 34.55 -11.18 17.88
N GLU A 55 33.53 -12.03 17.85
CA GLU A 55 33.68 -13.46 17.64
C GLU A 55 32.86 -13.88 16.40
N ILE A 56 33.43 -14.72 15.55
CA ILE A 56 32.77 -15.26 14.35
C ILE A 56 32.51 -16.74 14.59
N TYR A 57 31.29 -17.18 14.33
CA TYR A 57 30.89 -18.57 14.49
C TYR A 57 30.18 -19.09 13.24
N ASP A 58 30.29 -20.40 13.03
CA ASP A 58 29.43 -21.12 12.11
C ASP A 58 28.01 -21.22 12.71
N ASN A 59 27.01 -21.01 11.87
CA ASN A 59 25.60 -20.96 12.25
C ASN A 59 24.93 -22.33 12.08
N GLU A 60 25.54 -23.35 12.67
CA GLU A 60 25.04 -24.71 12.67
C GLU A 60 23.99 -24.91 13.79
N PRO A 61 23.07 -25.88 13.63
CA PRO A 61 22.14 -26.30 14.68
C PRO A 61 22.83 -26.47 16.03
N MET A 62 22.24 -25.88 17.07
CA MET A 62 22.84 -25.84 18.39
C MET A 62 21.81 -25.90 19.50
N GLU A 63 22.11 -26.64 20.56
CA GLU A 63 21.29 -26.77 21.76
C GLU A 63 21.83 -25.91 22.92
N GLY A 64 21.01 -25.73 23.96
CA GLY A 64 21.45 -25.11 25.22
C GLY A 64 21.13 -23.63 25.36
N PHE A 65 20.24 -23.09 24.52
CA PHE A 65 19.73 -21.73 24.66
C PHE A 65 18.83 -21.61 25.90
N VAL A 66 18.97 -20.53 26.67
CA VAL A 66 18.20 -20.35 27.92
C VAL A 66 17.49 -19.00 27.92
N LEU A 67 16.17 -18.99 28.13
CA LEU A 67 15.43 -17.74 28.36
C LEU A 67 15.88 -17.12 29.69
N ASN A 68 16.34 -15.86 29.65
CA ASN A 68 16.80 -15.15 30.83
C ASN A 68 15.69 -14.26 31.41
N LYS A 69 15.35 -13.17 30.72
CA LYS A 69 14.42 -12.15 31.26
C LYS A 69 13.78 -11.25 30.20
N LYS A 70 12.70 -10.57 30.60
CA LYS A 70 12.13 -9.41 29.89
C LYS A 70 13.12 -8.24 29.91
N VAL A 71 13.22 -7.54 28.80
CA VAL A 71 13.90 -6.24 28.66
C VAL A 71 13.08 -5.30 27.78
N GLY A 72 13.27 -3.99 27.94
CA GLY A 72 12.42 -3.00 27.26
C GLY A 72 10.99 -2.96 27.84
N GLY A 73 10.08 -2.26 27.16
CA GLY A 73 8.70 -2.03 27.60
C GLY A 73 8.54 -0.99 28.71
N ASP A 74 9.61 -0.66 29.45
CA ASP A 74 9.52 0.18 30.64
C ASP A 74 9.93 1.63 30.30
N ARG A 75 8.96 2.44 29.85
CA ARG A 75 9.05 3.91 29.80
C ARG A 75 7.65 4.52 29.90
N TYR A 76 7.44 5.40 30.89
CA TYR A 76 6.27 6.29 30.92
C TYR A 76 6.52 7.45 29.93
N GLY A 77 5.93 7.39 28.73
CA GLY A 77 6.04 8.44 27.71
C GLY A 77 5.49 8.03 26.34
N TRP A 78 5.41 8.98 25.40
CA TRP A 78 4.80 8.81 24.06
C TRP A 78 5.56 7.88 23.09
N ASN A 79 6.72 7.35 23.49
CA ASN A 79 7.49 6.39 22.69
C ASN A 79 8.14 5.33 23.60
N PRO A 80 7.36 4.36 24.09
CA PRO A 80 7.89 3.28 24.92
C PRO A 80 8.84 2.41 24.09
N ARG A 81 9.94 1.98 24.69
CA ARG A 81 10.87 1.05 24.04
C ARG A 81 10.14 -0.27 23.82
N GLN A 82 10.27 -0.86 22.64
CA GLN A 82 9.76 -2.19 22.34
C GLN A 82 10.27 -3.22 23.37
N THR A 83 9.40 -4.16 23.73
CA THR A 83 9.72 -5.25 24.66
C THR A 83 10.41 -6.40 23.91
N TYR A 84 11.47 -6.94 24.51
CA TYR A 84 12.21 -8.08 24.01
C TYR A 84 12.41 -9.11 25.13
N THR A 85 12.73 -10.34 24.73
CA THR A 85 13.19 -11.40 25.62
C THR A 85 14.67 -11.61 25.43
N ARG A 86 15.43 -11.56 26.53
CA ARG A 86 16.84 -11.88 26.53
C ARG A 86 17.04 -13.38 26.60
N VAL A 87 17.91 -13.90 25.73
CA VAL A 87 18.27 -15.32 25.62
C VAL A 87 19.77 -15.44 25.80
N TYR A 88 20.18 -16.41 26.60
CA TYR A 88 21.56 -16.84 26.74
C TYR A 88 21.89 -17.84 25.62
N ASP A 89 22.96 -17.57 24.89
CA ASP A 89 23.58 -18.48 23.93
C ASP A 89 24.66 -19.32 24.66
N PRO A 90 24.70 -20.64 24.46
CA PRO A 90 25.69 -21.55 25.07
C PRO A 90 27.16 -21.17 24.80
N ARG A 91 27.44 -20.35 23.79
CA ARG A 91 28.76 -19.76 23.48
C ARG A 91 29.18 -18.66 24.48
N GLY A 92 28.34 -18.33 25.47
CA GLY A 92 28.73 -17.50 26.60
C GLY A 92 28.36 -16.02 26.48
N PHE A 93 27.29 -15.69 25.77
CA PHE A 93 26.76 -14.34 25.67
C PHE A 93 25.24 -14.33 25.68
N GLU A 94 24.64 -13.15 25.86
CA GLU A 94 23.19 -12.99 25.79
C GLU A 94 22.81 -12.09 24.62
N PHE A 95 21.66 -12.35 24.00
CA PHE A 95 21.11 -11.54 22.92
C PHE A 95 19.60 -11.35 23.10
N GLU A 96 19.00 -10.45 22.32
CA GLU A 96 17.58 -10.09 22.47
C GLU A 96 16.79 -10.57 21.27
N ILE A 97 15.69 -11.29 21.51
CA ILE A 97 14.70 -11.68 20.50
C ILE A 97 13.37 -10.98 20.76
N THR A 98 12.57 -10.80 19.72
CA THR A 98 11.25 -10.19 19.83
C THR A 98 10.25 -11.13 20.52
N ILE A 99 9.18 -10.58 21.09
CA ILE A 99 8.10 -11.39 21.68
C ILE A 99 7.45 -12.33 20.64
N PRO A 100 7.14 -11.91 19.40
CA PRO A 100 6.67 -12.83 18.36
C PRO A 100 7.62 -14.02 18.11
N ASN A 101 8.94 -13.80 18.11
CA ASN A 101 9.89 -14.90 17.96
C ASN A 101 9.85 -15.86 19.16
N LEU A 102 9.75 -15.34 20.39
CA LEU A 102 9.59 -16.18 21.58
C LEU A 102 8.33 -17.05 21.50
N LEU A 103 7.19 -16.48 21.11
CA LEU A 103 5.94 -17.24 21.00
C LEU A 103 6.04 -18.37 19.97
N TRP A 104 6.69 -18.10 18.83
CA TRP A 104 6.96 -19.13 17.82
C TRP A 104 7.87 -20.25 18.33
N ILE A 105 8.89 -19.93 19.11
CA ILE A 105 9.74 -20.95 19.75
C ILE A 105 8.92 -21.81 20.72
N LEU A 106 8.11 -21.20 21.57
CA LEU A 106 7.29 -21.92 22.57
C LEU A 106 6.16 -22.75 21.95
N GLU A 107 5.74 -22.42 20.73
CA GLU A 107 4.78 -23.22 19.96
C GLU A 107 5.41 -24.51 19.40
N ASN A 108 6.74 -24.51 19.14
CA ASN A 108 7.42 -25.61 18.45
C ASN A 108 8.37 -26.40 19.36
N CYS A 109 8.80 -25.85 20.50
CA CYS A 109 9.81 -26.43 21.38
C CYS A 109 9.39 -26.33 22.86
N ASN A 110 9.91 -27.24 23.68
CA ASN A 110 9.70 -27.18 25.13
C ASN A 110 10.63 -26.17 25.80
N CYS A 111 10.14 -25.49 26.84
CA CYS A 111 10.98 -24.68 27.74
C CYS A 111 10.99 -25.32 29.13
N ILE A 112 12.09 -25.98 29.48
CA ILE A 112 12.23 -26.73 30.73
C ILE A 112 12.92 -25.86 31.79
N LYS A 113 12.26 -25.71 32.94
CA LYS A 113 12.81 -24.98 34.08
C LYS A 113 14.20 -25.50 34.46
N GLY A 114 15.19 -24.61 34.45
CA GLY A 114 16.58 -24.91 34.82
C GLY A 114 17.42 -25.59 33.73
N LYS A 115 16.84 -25.94 32.57
CA LYS A 115 17.59 -26.46 31.41
C LYS A 115 17.53 -25.53 30.20
N GLY A 116 16.49 -24.70 30.08
CA GLY A 116 16.33 -23.76 28.97
C GLY A 116 15.36 -24.27 27.90
N LEU A 117 15.59 -23.81 26.68
CA LEU A 117 14.89 -24.26 25.47
C LEU A 117 15.45 -25.62 25.05
N GLU A 118 14.57 -26.60 24.90
CA GLU A 118 14.88 -27.93 24.36
C GLU A 118 14.87 -27.89 22.83
N GLY A 119 15.78 -28.63 22.19
CA GLY A 119 15.93 -28.69 20.74
C GLY A 119 17.11 -27.86 20.21
N GLU A 120 17.32 -27.98 18.90
CA GLU A 120 18.38 -27.26 18.18
C GLU A 120 17.84 -25.97 17.56
N PHE A 121 18.68 -24.94 17.53
CA PHE A 121 18.35 -23.64 16.97
C PHE A 121 19.45 -23.11 16.07
N VAL A 122 19.07 -22.28 15.10
CA VAL A 122 19.98 -21.50 14.26
C VAL A 122 19.56 -20.03 14.23
N TYR A 123 20.50 -19.14 13.95
CA TYR A 123 20.17 -17.74 13.72
C TYR A 123 19.58 -17.53 12.32
N GLY A 124 18.55 -16.71 12.24
CA GLY A 124 17.94 -16.30 10.98
C GLY A 124 17.55 -14.82 10.98
N TRP A 125 17.17 -14.31 9.82
CA TRP A 125 16.70 -12.95 9.64
C TRP A 125 15.37 -12.92 8.88
N ASP A 126 14.34 -12.36 9.52
CA ASP A 126 13.10 -11.96 8.85
C ASP A 126 13.24 -10.49 8.43
N GLY A 127 13.62 -10.28 7.16
CA GLY A 127 13.97 -8.97 6.63
C GLY A 127 15.17 -8.36 7.37
N LYS A 128 14.89 -7.41 8.27
CA LYS A 128 15.93 -6.77 9.11
C LYS A 128 15.97 -7.35 10.52
N GLU A 129 14.97 -8.07 10.98
CA GLU A 129 14.90 -8.53 12.36
C GLU A 129 15.65 -9.85 12.55
N LEU A 130 16.41 -9.95 13.64
CA LEU A 130 17.05 -11.20 14.04
C LEU A 130 16.00 -12.12 14.65
N VAL A 131 16.00 -13.38 14.22
CA VAL A 131 15.17 -14.45 14.77
C VAL A 131 16.02 -15.65 15.15
N LEU A 132 15.71 -16.28 16.27
CA LEU A 132 16.21 -17.59 16.63
C LEU A 132 15.22 -18.63 16.09
N VAL A 133 15.69 -19.49 15.19
CA VAL A 133 14.89 -20.44 14.43
C VAL A 133 14.98 -21.83 15.05
N PRO A 134 13.90 -22.38 15.61
CA PRO A 134 13.85 -23.78 16.04
C PRO A 134 13.91 -24.72 14.85
N VAL A 135 14.87 -25.65 14.86
CA VAL A 135 15.04 -26.68 13.82
C VAL A 135 13.86 -27.64 13.78
N GLU A 136 13.21 -27.87 14.92
CA GLU A 136 12.03 -28.75 15.04
C GLU A 136 10.76 -28.16 14.45
N SER A 137 10.73 -26.86 14.11
CA SER A 137 9.54 -26.25 13.56
C SER A 137 9.19 -26.85 12.19
N SER A 138 7.90 -27.07 11.97
CA SER A 138 7.39 -27.51 10.66
C SER A 138 7.79 -26.54 9.52
N ASP A 139 7.91 -25.24 9.82
CA ASP A 139 8.37 -24.21 8.88
C ASP A 139 9.85 -24.39 8.47
N TYR A 140 10.68 -25.03 9.31
CA TYR A 140 12.14 -25.10 9.12
C TYR A 140 12.55 -25.77 7.81
N LYS A 141 11.82 -26.82 7.40
CA LYS A 141 12.10 -27.54 6.14
C LYS A 141 11.94 -26.62 4.93
N GLU A 142 10.86 -25.84 4.88
CA GLU A 142 10.62 -24.88 3.80
C GLU A 142 11.65 -23.75 3.82
N ILE A 143 11.99 -23.24 5.01
CA ILE A 143 13.03 -22.22 5.19
C ILE A 143 14.38 -22.74 4.65
N GLN A 144 14.76 -23.98 4.98
CA GLN A 144 15.96 -24.65 4.49
C GLN A 144 16.00 -24.75 2.97
N GLU A 145 14.91 -25.19 2.34
CA GLU A 145 14.80 -25.30 0.88
C GLU A 145 14.98 -23.95 0.18
N LYS A 146 14.35 -22.89 0.70
CA LYS A 146 14.53 -21.52 0.19
C LYS A 146 15.95 -21.03 0.37
N ASN A 147 16.60 -21.31 1.51
CA ASN A 147 17.99 -20.92 1.74
C ASN A 147 18.97 -21.65 0.82
N LYS A 148 18.71 -22.90 0.45
CA LYS A 148 19.52 -23.60 -0.57
C LYS A 148 19.49 -22.87 -1.91
N VAL A 149 18.32 -22.37 -2.34
CA VAL A 149 18.19 -21.55 -3.55
C VAL A 149 18.99 -20.26 -3.43
N ILE A 150 18.94 -19.60 -2.27
CA ILE A 150 19.65 -18.34 -2.00
C ILE A 150 21.18 -18.54 -2.06
N HIS A 151 21.69 -19.51 -1.30
CA HIS A 151 23.13 -19.78 -1.21
C HIS A 151 23.71 -20.32 -2.52
N ASN A 152 22.98 -21.18 -3.24
CA ASN A 152 23.40 -21.67 -4.55
C ASN A 152 23.19 -20.63 -5.67
N ASN A 153 22.52 -19.52 -5.38
CA ASN A 153 22.22 -18.44 -6.31
C ASN A 153 21.59 -18.95 -7.63
N THR A 154 20.62 -19.85 -7.52
CA THR A 154 19.96 -20.54 -8.64
C THR A 154 18.81 -19.74 -9.27
N PHE A 155 18.70 -18.45 -8.95
CA PHE A 155 17.68 -17.57 -9.48
C PHE A 155 17.82 -17.33 -10.99
N ILE A 156 16.68 -17.13 -11.64
CA ILE A 156 16.59 -16.79 -13.06
C ILE A 156 17.19 -15.40 -13.30
N LYS A 157 18.03 -15.29 -14.34
CA LYS A 157 18.64 -14.02 -14.72
C LYS A 157 17.72 -13.28 -15.69
N ALA A 158 17.85 -11.96 -15.70
CA ALA A 158 17.06 -11.09 -16.58
C ALA A 158 17.14 -11.41 -18.08
N ARG A 159 18.29 -11.92 -18.54
CA ARG A 159 18.50 -12.29 -19.95
C ARG A 159 17.81 -13.61 -20.33
N ASP A 160 17.43 -14.41 -19.33
CA ASP A 160 16.81 -15.72 -19.50
C ASP A 160 15.27 -15.63 -19.41
N LEU A 161 14.72 -14.41 -19.27
CA LEU A 161 13.27 -14.19 -19.28
C LEU A 161 12.69 -14.28 -20.70
N ILE A 162 11.57 -14.98 -20.83
CA ILE A 162 10.81 -15.19 -22.07
C ILE A 162 9.47 -14.46 -21.93
N ILE A 163 9.14 -13.63 -22.92
CA ILE A 163 7.87 -12.89 -22.95
C ILE A 163 6.70 -13.90 -22.98
N GLY A 164 5.73 -13.71 -22.08
CA GLY A 164 4.57 -14.59 -21.89
C GLY A 164 4.81 -15.80 -21.00
N ALA A 165 6.05 -16.03 -20.55
CA ALA A 165 6.34 -17.08 -19.58
C ALA A 165 5.95 -16.66 -18.16
N THR A 166 5.55 -17.64 -17.36
CA THR A 166 5.20 -17.53 -15.94
C THR A 166 6.38 -17.97 -15.07
N TYR A 167 6.69 -17.15 -14.08
CA TYR A 167 7.80 -17.34 -13.15
C TYR A 167 7.31 -17.26 -11.72
N GLU A 168 7.93 -18.03 -10.83
CA GLU A 168 7.58 -18.03 -9.41
C GLU A 168 8.69 -17.41 -8.56
N ASP A 169 8.30 -16.62 -7.55
CA ASP A 169 9.23 -16.09 -6.55
C ASP A 169 9.38 -17.00 -5.32
N LEU A 170 10.26 -16.63 -4.38
CA LEU A 170 10.47 -17.41 -3.16
C LEU A 170 9.25 -17.50 -2.23
N ASN A 171 8.22 -16.69 -2.45
CA ASN A 171 6.99 -16.70 -1.67
C ASN A 171 5.86 -17.46 -2.39
N GLY A 172 6.13 -18.08 -3.54
CA GLY A 172 5.13 -18.78 -4.33
C GLY A 172 4.27 -17.85 -5.20
N ASN A 173 4.58 -16.56 -5.28
CA ASN A 173 3.84 -15.64 -6.14
C ASN A 173 4.25 -15.85 -7.59
N GLN A 174 3.26 -15.94 -8.48
CA GLN A 174 3.47 -16.17 -9.91
C GLN A 174 3.34 -14.89 -10.72
N TYR A 175 4.26 -14.70 -11.66
CA TYR A 175 4.39 -13.51 -12.48
C TYR A 175 4.53 -13.88 -13.96
N VAL A 176 3.70 -13.31 -14.82
CA VAL A 176 3.81 -13.43 -16.28
C VAL A 176 4.67 -12.29 -16.79
N TYR A 177 5.78 -12.59 -17.46
CA TYR A 177 6.67 -11.54 -17.97
C TYR A 177 6.13 -10.91 -19.25
N MET A 178 5.94 -9.58 -19.25
CA MET A 178 5.33 -8.83 -20.35
C MET A 178 6.34 -8.04 -21.19
N GLY A 179 7.62 -8.11 -20.84
CA GLY A 179 8.70 -7.40 -21.55
C GLY A 179 9.20 -6.17 -20.80
N LYS A 180 9.94 -5.32 -21.52
CA LYS A 180 10.49 -4.07 -20.98
C LYS A 180 9.91 -2.87 -21.68
N SER A 181 9.53 -1.86 -20.90
CA SER A 181 9.08 -0.56 -21.40
C SER A 181 9.46 0.54 -20.41
N LYS A 182 9.40 1.79 -20.83
CA LYS A 182 9.49 2.94 -19.94
C LYS A 182 8.13 3.15 -19.29
N PRO A 183 8.01 3.07 -17.95
CA PRO A 183 6.75 3.36 -17.31
C PRO A 183 6.39 4.84 -17.45
N TRP A 184 5.10 5.11 -17.41
CA TRP A 184 4.54 6.46 -17.29
C TRP A 184 4.22 6.74 -15.83
N LYS A 185 4.30 8.02 -15.46
CA LYS A 185 3.88 8.52 -14.16
C LYS A 185 3.00 9.73 -14.34
N ASP A 186 1.91 9.75 -13.62
CA ASP A 186 1.03 10.91 -13.61
C ASP A 186 1.45 11.87 -12.53
N GLN A 187 1.48 13.14 -12.90
CA GLN A 187 1.69 14.25 -12.00
C GLN A 187 0.44 15.11 -12.00
N SER A 188 -0.03 15.45 -10.81
CA SER A 188 -1.13 16.38 -10.59
C SER A 188 -0.61 17.66 -9.96
N ASN A 189 -1.16 18.80 -10.37
CA ASN A 189 -0.82 20.12 -9.84
C ASN A 189 -2.07 20.78 -9.27
N TYR A 190 -2.12 20.87 -7.95
CA TYR A 190 -3.21 21.49 -7.21
C TYR A 190 -2.82 22.88 -6.76
N TYR A 191 -3.82 23.75 -6.63
CA TYR A 191 -3.61 25.04 -6.01
C TYR A 191 -3.58 24.88 -4.49
N HIS A 192 -2.47 25.30 -3.87
CA HIS A 192 -2.32 25.26 -2.42
C HIS A 192 -2.61 26.64 -1.82
N GLU A 193 -3.57 26.68 -0.91
CA GLU A 193 -3.75 27.79 0.02
C GLU A 193 -3.17 27.38 1.37
N SER A 194 -2.08 28.02 1.77
CA SER A 194 -1.53 27.82 3.10
C SER A 194 -2.43 28.48 4.15
N HIS A 195 -3.40 27.74 4.69
CA HIS A 195 -4.05 28.11 5.94
C HIS A 195 -3.11 27.78 7.09
N GLY A 196 -2.20 28.71 7.38
CA GLY A 196 -1.24 28.61 8.46
C GLY A 196 -1.91 28.51 9.82
N TYR A 197 -2.21 27.29 10.27
CA TYR A 197 -2.21 27.00 11.69
C TYR A 197 -0.74 26.93 12.12
N TYR A 198 -0.34 27.92 12.92
CA TYR A 198 0.97 28.12 13.55
C TYR A 198 2.03 28.90 12.74
N TYR A 199 2.02 30.22 12.97
CA TYR A 199 3.17 31.14 13.06
C TYR A 199 4.41 30.84 12.17
N SER A 200 4.26 30.88 10.85
CA SER A 200 5.39 31.23 9.98
C SER A 200 4.94 32.17 8.86
N ASN A 201 5.67 33.27 8.69
CA ASN A 201 5.39 34.35 7.74
C ASN A 201 5.63 33.98 6.26
N ASN A 202 5.73 32.69 5.93
CA ASN A 202 5.92 32.21 4.56
C ASN A 202 4.62 31.61 4.02
N ARG A 203 3.61 32.46 3.81
CA ARG A 203 2.44 32.11 3.00
C ARG A 203 2.91 31.91 1.56
N LYS A 204 2.83 30.68 1.06
CA LYS A 204 2.92 30.40 -0.37
C LYS A 204 1.52 30.00 -0.81
N GLU A 205 0.89 30.88 -1.57
CA GLU A 205 -0.33 30.60 -2.33
C GLU A 205 0.10 30.38 -3.77
N GLY A 206 -0.44 29.35 -4.41
CA GLY A 206 -0.10 29.02 -5.79
C GLY A 206 -0.07 27.52 -6.07
N TYR A 207 0.14 27.21 -7.34
CA TYR A 207 0.41 25.84 -7.79
C TYR A 207 1.78 25.36 -7.32
N GLU A 208 1.91 24.05 -7.07
CA GLU A 208 3.18 23.42 -6.70
C GLU A 208 4.21 23.58 -7.82
N TYR A 209 3.76 23.47 -9.08
CA TYR A 209 4.57 23.64 -10.27
C TYR A 209 4.09 24.84 -11.09
N PRO A 210 5.00 25.58 -11.77
CA PRO A 210 4.60 26.54 -12.78
C PRO A 210 3.72 25.88 -13.84
N LEU A 211 2.62 26.54 -14.20
CA LEU A 211 1.77 26.10 -15.29
C LEU A 211 2.41 26.50 -16.62
N ASP A 212 2.51 25.53 -17.52
CA ASP A 212 2.97 25.63 -18.89
C ASP A 212 2.04 24.78 -19.77
N ASP A 213 2.28 24.76 -21.08
CA ASP A 213 1.42 24.08 -22.05
C ASP A 213 1.46 22.53 -21.95
N THR A 214 2.26 21.95 -21.04
CA THR A 214 2.30 20.50 -20.80
C THR A 214 1.23 20.04 -19.81
N TRP A 215 0.59 20.97 -19.10
CA TRP A 215 -0.46 20.69 -18.14
C TRP A 215 -1.83 20.65 -18.81
N LEU A 216 -2.54 19.53 -18.62
CA LEU A 216 -3.84 19.26 -19.22
C LEU A 216 -4.93 19.23 -18.15
N ILE A 217 -6.17 19.37 -18.61
CA ILE A 217 -7.38 19.29 -17.80
C ILE A 217 -8.06 17.96 -18.13
N SER A 218 -8.32 17.14 -17.11
CA SER A 218 -9.13 15.93 -17.26
C SER A 218 -10.59 16.30 -17.08
N LYS A 219 -11.46 15.96 -18.03
CA LYS A 219 -12.91 16.17 -17.83
C LYS A 219 -13.45 15.30 -16.70
N CYS A 220 -12.82 14.16 -16.44
CA CYS A 220 -13.29 13.20 -15.44
C CYS A 220 -12.72 13.45 -14.03
N ARG A 221 -11.47 13.91 -13.94
CA ARG A 221 -10.73 14.03 -12.66
C ARG A 221 -10.51 15.46 -12.19
N SER A 222 -10.44 16.44 -13.10
CA SER A 222 -10.21 17.82 -12.69
C SER A 222 -11.43 18.36 -11.95
N SER A 223 -11.18 18.83 -10.73
CA SER A 223 -12.17 19.52 -9.90
C SER A 223 -11.69 20.91 -9.51
N TYR A 224 -12.65 21.77 -9.16
CA TYR A 224 -12.36 23.06 -8.56
C TYR A 224 -12.15 22.93 -7.05
N TYR A 225 -11.07 23.52 -6.55
CA TYR A 225 -10.84 23.77 -5.13
C TYR A 225 -10.59 25.28 -4.95
N ASN A 226 -11.42 25.96 -4.16
CA ASN A 226 -11.37 27.43 -3.99
C ASN A 226 -11.25 28.18 -5.33
N GLN A 227 -12.12 27.86 -6.30
CA GLN A 227 -12.15 28.44 -7.66
C GLN A 227 -10.92 28.10 -8.54
N ASN A 228 -9.97 27.31 -8.06
CA ASN A 228 -8.78 26.90 -8.80
C ASN A 228 -8.90 25.46 -9.29
N LEU A 229 -8.41 25.21 -10.50
CA LEU A 229 -8.55 23.93 -11.19
C LEU A 229 -7.35 23.01 -10.89
N THR A 230 -7.60 21.69 -10.87
CA THR A 230 -6.51 20.71 -10.86
C THR A 230 -6.04 20.38 -12.27
N TYR A 231 -4.72 20.42 -12.49
CA TYR A 231 -4.09 20.06 -13.75
C TYR A 231 -3.34 18.73 -13.64
N TYR A 232 -3.22 18.03 -14.77
CA TYR A 232 -2.54 16.74 -14.86
C TYR A 232 -1.55 16.72 -16.02
N ARG A 233 -0.52 15.89 -15.91
CA ARG A 233 0.35 15.51 -17.03
C ARG A 233 0.96 14.14 -16.78
N SER A 234 1.21 13.40 -17.86
CA SER A 234 1.92 12.13 -17.80
C SER A 234 3.38 12.32 -18.22
N ILE A 235 4.29 11.82 -17.40
CA ILE A 235 5.74 11.90 -17.60
C ILE A 235 6.27 10.50 -17.83
N GLN A 236 6.98 10.30 -18.94
CA GLN A 236 7.64 9.03 -19.19
C GLN A 236 8.96 8.95 -18.42
N GLU A 237 9.18 7.85 -17.72
CA GLU A 237 10.45 7.57 -17.05
C GLU A 237 11.59 7.37 -18.06
N GLU A 238 12.81 7.73 -17.67
CA GLU A 238 13.97 7.66 -18.58
C GLU A 238 14.40 6.21 -18.88
N LYS A 239 14.20 5.31 -17.91
CA LYS A 239 14.75 3.95 -17.92
C LYS A 239 13.66 2.92 -18.16
N ASN A 240 14.00 1.91 -18.95
CA ASN A 240 13.16 0.74 -19.11
C ASN A 240 13.07 -0.05 -17.79
N GLU A 241 11.87 -0.47 -17.45
CA GLU A 241 11.56 -1.38 -16.35
C GLU A 241 10.98 -2.69 -16.89
N PHE A 242 11.01 -3.74 -16.07
CA PHE A 242 10.45 -5.04 -16.42
C PHE A 242 8.98 -5.07 -16.01
N PHE A 243 8.08 -5.24 -16.97
CA PHE A 243 6.64 -5.35 -16.72
C PHE A 243 6.24 -6.81 -16.54
N PHE A 244 5.33 -7.03 -15.59
CA PHE A 244 4.76 -8.34 -15.29
C PHE A 244 3.26 -8.22 -15.03
N ILE A 245 2.54 -9.31 -15.26
CA ILE A 245 1.25 -9.53 -14.61
C ILE A 245 1.49 -10.41 -13.39
N LEU A 246 1.24 -9.89 -12.20
CA LEU A 246 1.18 -10.69 -10.99
C LEU A 246 -0.17 -11.40 -10.95
N LEU A 247 -0.13 -12.73 -10.93
CA LEU A 247 -1.33 -13.56 -10.90
C LEU A 247 -2.01 -13.45 -9.53
N GLY A 248 -3.32 -13.21 -9.57
CA GLY A 248 -4.15 -13.19 -8.36
C GLY A 248 -4.29 -14.58 -7.76
N ASN A 249 -4.57 -14.62 -6.46
CA ASN A 249 -4.94 -15.81 -5.74
C ASN A 249 -6.44 -15.74 -5.42
N PRO A 250 -7.32 -16.48 -6.14
CA PRO A 250 -8.76 -16.43 -5.93
C PRO A 250 -9.20 -16.75 -4.48
N SER A 251 -8.38 -17.49 -3.74
CA SER A 251 -8.61 -17.86 -2.35
C SER A 251 -8.05 -16.84 -1.35
N ALA A 252 -7.48 -15.72 -1.80
CA ALA A 252 -6.94 -14.70 -0.92
C ALA A 252 -8.05 -14.08 -0.05
N GLU A 253 -7.71 -13.86 1.22
CA GLU A 253 -8.62 -13.23 2.19
C GLU A 253 -9.12 -11.88 1.67
N TYR A 254 -8.18 -11.06 1.19
CA TYR A 254 -8.46 -9.72 0.68
C TYR A 254 -8.73 -9.70 -0.82
N SER A 255 -9.72 -8.93 -1.24
CA SER A 255 -10.19 -8.86 -2.63
C SER A 255 -9.10 -8.41 -3.61
N TRP A 256 -8.25 -7.45 -3.21
CA TRP A 256 -7.17 -6.92 -4.06
C TRP A 256 -6.08 -7.94 -4.41
N ASP A 257 -6.00 -9.05 -3.67
CA ASP A 257 -5.07 -10.15 -3.94
C ASP A 257 -5.70 -11.26 -4.79
N ARG A 258 -7.00 -11.16 -5.10
CA ARG A 258 -7.71 -12.19 -5.89
C ARG A 258 -7.55 -12.04 -7.38
N GLU A 259 -7.25 -10.83 -7.85
CA GLU A 259 -7.23 -10.51 -9.27
C GLU A 259 -5.82 -10.33 -9.82
N ASN A 260 -5.69 -10.53 -11.13
CA ASN A 260 -4.44 -10.29 -11.85
C ASN A 260 -4.16 -8.80 -11.89
N ARG A 261 -2.91 -8.41 -11.67
CA ARG A 261 -2.52 -7.01 -11.64
C ARG A 261 -1.23 -6.74 -12.41
N VAL A 262 -1.20 -5.61 -13.11
CA VAL A 262 0.02 -5.11 -13.73
C VAL A 262 0.97 -4.66 -12.62
N THR A 263 2.24 -4.99 -12.77
CA THR A 263 3.32 -4.49 -11.90
C THR A 263 4.58 -4.34 -12.72
N HIS A 264 5.46 -3.43 -12.32
CA HIS A 264 6.77 -3.30 -12.93
C HIS A 264 7.89 -3.19 -11.90
N MET A 265 9.08 -3.60 -12.29
CA MET A 265 10.26 -3.61 -11.42
C MET A 265 11.48 -3.05 -12.16
N LYS A 266 12.21 -2.15 -11.49
CA LYS A 266 13.52 -1.64 -11.96
C LYS A 266 14.57 -2.74 -12.10
N THR A 267 14.52 -3.72 -11.20
CA THR A 267 15.45 -4.85 -11.15
C THR A 267 14.71 -6.10 -10.72
N ILE A 268 15.15 -7.23 -11.26
CA ILE A 268 14.62 -8.56 -10.94
C ILE A 268 15.68 -9.46 -10.31
N THR A 269 16.81 -8.87 -9.88
CA THR A 269 17.92 -9.63 -9.30
C THR A 269 17.42 -10.45 -8.13
N ARG A 270 17.52 -11.78 -8.24
CA ARG A 270 17.06 -12.76 -7.25
C ARG A 270 15.57 -12.70 -6.94
N LYS A 271 14.76 -12.33 -7.94
CA LYS A 271 13.31 -12.32 -7.80
C LYS A 271 12.69 -13.70 -8.06
N PHE A 272 13.07 -14.37 -9.15
CA PHE A 272 12.44 -15.61 -9.59
C PHE A 272 13.35 -16.82 -9.41
N THR A 273 12.78 -17.91 -8.89
CA THR A 273 13.51 -19.15 -8.59
C THR A 273 13.44 -20.14 -9.74
N HIS A 274 12.28 -20.25 -10.39
CA HIS A 274 12.07 -21.14 -11.52
C HIS A 274 10.95 -20.66 -12.45
N MET A 275 10.93 -21.20 -13.66
CA MET A 275 9.85 -21.01 -14.62
C MET A 275 8.79 -22.07 -14.37
N VAL A 276 7.54 -21.65 -14.26
CA VAL A 276 6.38 -22.52 -14.06
C VAL A 276 5.79 -22.95 -15.39
N LEU A 277 5.66 -21.99 -16.33
CA LEU A 277 5.08 -22.23 -17.64
C LEU A 277 5.73 -21.33 -18.68
N GLU A 278 6.17 -21.90 -19.81
CA GLU A 278 6.82 -21.10 -20.87
C GLU A 278 5.81 -20.27 -21.68
N LYS A 279 4.62 -20.82 -21.92
CA LYS A 279 3.57 -20.14 -22.70
C LYS A 279 2.21 -20.40 -22.09
N ARG A 280 1.48 -19.33 -21.79
CA ARG A 280 0.10 -19.44 -21.29
C ARG A 280 -0.94 -19.36 -22.43
N PRO A 281 -2.05 -20.11 -22.35
CA PRO A 281 -3.18 -19.98 -23.27
C PRO A 281 -3.91 -18.63 -23.19
N ASP A 282 -4.01 -18.06 -21.98
CA ASP A 282 -4.66 -16.79 -21.65
C ASP A 282 -3.74 -15.56 -21.83
N TYR A 283 -2.60 -15.71 -22.51
CA TYR A 283 -1.68 -14.60 -22.75
C TYR A 283 -2.33 -13.37 -23.44
N PRO A 284 -3.27 -13.51 -24.40
CA PRO A 284 -3.99 -12.35 -24.94
C PRO A 284 -4.72 -11.52 -23.87
N ASP A 285 -5.29 -12.17 -22.86
CA ASP A 285 -5.98 -11.47 -21.77
C ASP A 285 -4.98 -10.69 -20.90
N MET A 286 -3.77 -11.24 -20.70
CA MET A 286 -2.66 -10.55 -20.01
C MET A 286 -2.19 -9.31 -20.78
N VAL A 287 -2.19 -9.36 -22.12
CA VAL A 287 -1.85 -8.21 -22.96
C VAL A 287 -2.93 -7.13 -22.85
N ASN A 288 -4.20 -7.50 -22.86
CA ASN A 288 -5.29 -6.55 -22.68
C ASN A 288 -5.18 -5.83 -21.32
N LEU A 289 -4.90 -6.59 -20.25
CA LEU A 289 -4.68 -6.03 -18.91
C LEU A 289 -3.48 -5.08 -18.84
N LEU A 290 -2.38 -5.41 -19.54
CA LEU A 290 -1.22 -4.53 -19.65
C LEU A 290 -1.57 -3.22 -20.39
N TYR A 291 -2.34 -3.32 -21.47
CA TYR A 291 -2.70 -2.18 -22.30
C TYR A 291 -3.76 -1.26 -21.68
N SER A 292 -4.53 -1.75 -20.71
CA SER A 292 -5.45 -0.93 -19.93
C SER A 292 -4.81 -0.24 -18.72
N ASN A 293 -3.48 -0.32 -18.55
CA ASN A 293 -2.79 0.23 -17.38
C ASN A 293 -2.03 1.53 -17.72
N ALA A 294 -2.31 2.59 -16.96
CA ALA A 294 -1.73 3.92 -17.13
C ALA A 294 -0.21 3.97 -16.91
N GLU A 295 0.38 3.07 -16.10
CA GLU A 295 1.83 3.01 -15.93
C GLU A 295 2.53 2.41 -17.17
N TYR A 296 1.82 1.62 -17.99
CA TYR A 296 2.37 1.08 -19.23
C TYR A 296 2.07 1.97 -20.45
N CYS A 297 0.88 2.56 -20.52
CA CYS A 297 0.44 3.41 -21.62
C CYS A 297 0.01 4.79 -21.10
N GLN A 298 0.49 5.85 -21.75
CA GLN A 298 0.19 7.23 -21.39
C GLN A 298 -1.32 7.50 -21.34
N GLU A 299 -1.76 8.25 -20.35
CA GLU A 299 -3.13 8.75 -20.26
C GLU A 299 -3.46 9.74 -21.39
N ASP A 300 -4.73 9.74 -21.82
CA ASP A 300 -5.26 10.65 -22.82
C ASP A 300 -6.40 11.50 -22.26
N PHE A 301 -6.04 12.53 -21.50
CA PHE A 301 -6.99 13.46 -20.89
C PHE A 301 -7.91 14.18 -21.90
N GLU A 302 -7.44 14.36 -23.14
CA GLU A 302 -8.23 15.01 -24.20
C GLU A 302 -9.33 14.10 -24.75
N ALA A 303 -9.12 12.78 -24.67
CA ALA A 303 -10.07 11.76 -25.08
C ALA A 303 -11.19 11.51 -24.05
N ASP A 304 -11.12 12.16 -22.87
CA ASP A 304 -12.15 12.07 -21.84
C ASP A 304 -13.55 12.42 -22.40
N LYS A 305 -14.54 11.63 -21.99
CA LYS A 305 -15.95 11.82 -22.38
C LYS A 305 -16.82 11.93 -21.15
N LEU A 306 -17.83 12.79 -21.24
CA LEU A 306 -18.96 12.84 -20.33
C LEU A 306 -20.15 12.20 -21.05
N ILE A 307 -20.76 11.22 -20.42
CA ILE A 307 -21.81 10.39 -21.03
C ILE A 307 -23.01 10.37 -20.09
N ASP A 308 -24.22 10.48 -20.65
CA ASP A 308 -25.46 10.35 -19.88
C ASP A 308 -25.53 9.00 -19.16
N LEU A 309 -25.80 9.03 -17.86
CA LEU A 309 -26.04 7.82 -17.08
C LEU A 309 -27.42 7.27 -17.44
N PRO A 310 -27.55 6.04 -17.95
CA PRO A 310 -28.86 5.49 -18.30
C PRO A 310 -29.81 5.43 -17.09
N TYR A 311 -31.10 5.71 -17.32
CA TYR A 311 -32.10 5.78 -16.24
C TYR A 311 -32.26 4.45 -15.48
N ASP A 312 -32.19 3.31 -16.18
CA ASP A 312 -32.25 1.99 -15.57
C ASP A 312 -31.09 1.73 -14.60
N ILE A 313 -29.89 2.22 -14.92
CA ILE A 313 -28.74 2.17 -14.02
C ILE A 313 -28.96 3.07 -12.80
N PHE A 314 -29.48 4.29 -12.99
CA PHE A 314 -29.82 5.19 -11.88
C PHE A 314 -30.85 4.57 -10.93
N VAL A 315 -31.85 3.88 -11.48
CA VAL A 315 -32.85 3.11 -10.71
C VAL A 315 -32.19 1.98 -9.93
N ALA A 316 -31.27 1.22 -10.54
CA ALA A 316 -30.56 0.15 -9.86
C ALA A 316 -29.73 0.66 -8.67
N MET A 317 -29.02 1.78 -8.83
CA MET A 317 -28.28 2.43 -7.74
C MET A 317 -29.21 2.84 -6.59
N ALA A 318 -30.34 3.43 -6.92
CA ALA A 318 -31.35 3.83 -5.94
C ALA A 318 -31.93 2.63 -5.17
N GLN A 319 -32.20 1.51 -5.87
CA GLN A 319 -32.67 0.28 -5.25
C GLN A 319 -31.64 -0.31 -4.28
N GLU A 320 -30.38 -0.38 -4.69
CA GLU A 320 -29.29 -0.85 -3.82
C GLU A 320 -29.16 0.04 -2.57
N THR A 321 -29.31 1.35 -2.71
CA THR A 321 -29.30 2.30 -1.57
C THR A 321 -30.45 2.04 -0.61
N ILE A 322 -31.67 1.77 -1.10
CA ILE A 322 -32.82 1.39 -0.28
C ILE A 322 -32.53 0.07 0.45
N GLU A 323 -32.07 -0.95 -0.26
CA GLU A 323 -31.76 -2.26 0.33
C GLU A 323 -30.71 -2.17 1.44
N LYS A 324 -29.63 -1.41 1.22
CA LYS A 324 -28.61 -1.12 2.24
C LYS A 324 -29.22 -0.41 3.44
N CYS A 325 -30.02 0.64 3.21
CA CYS A 325 -30.69 1.41 4.25
C CYS A 325 -31.60 0.53 5.13
N LEU A 326 -32.39 -0.35 4.50
CA LEU A 326 -33.29 -1.27 5.19
C LEU A 326 -32.54 -2.36 5.96
N LYS A 327 -31.52 -2.98 5.33
CA LYS A 327 -30.69 -4.03 5.92
C LYS A 327 -30.00 -3.57 7.20
N HIS A 328 -29.49 -2.34 7.21
CA HIS A 328 -28.76 -1.78 8.35
C HIS A 328 -29.62 -0.94 9.29
N ASN A 329 -30.92 -0.83 9.02
CA ASN A 329 -31.87 -0.03 9.79
C ASN A 329 -31.45 1.43 9.97
N TRP A 330 -30.94 2.05 8.90
CA TRP A 330 -30.56 3.46 8.89
C TRP A 330 -31.78 4.37 8.66
N HIS A 331 -31.68 5.65 9.09
CA HIS A 331 -32.71 6.66 8.85
C HIS A 331 -32.72 7.17 7.40
N GLY A 332 -31.63 6.96 6.68
CA GLY A 332 -31.46 7.31 5.29
C GLY A 332 -30.11 6.80 4.78
N ASN A 333 -29.92 6.86 3.47
CA ASN A 333 -28.66 6.53 2.82
C ASN A 333 -28.55 7.33 1.51
N ASP A 334 -27.38 7.37 0.90
CA ASP A 334 -27.17 8.07 -0.35
C ASP A 334 -26.43 7.22 -1.39
N PHE A 335 -26.52 7.66 -2.64
CA PHE A 335 -25.59 7.28 -3.68
C PHE A 335 -25.09 8.54 -4.41
N VAL A 336 -23.96 8.42 -5.08
CA VAL A 336 -23.30 9.51 -5.79
C VAL A 336 -23.41 9.26 -7.30
N VAL A 337 -23.78 10.28 -8.06
CA VAL A 337 -23.73 10.29 -9.52
C VAL A 337 -22.95 11.49 -10.01
N GLY A 338 -22.47 11.42 -11.25
CA GLY A 338 -21.82 12.56 -11.89
C GLY A 338 -22.84 13.62 -12.30
N LYS A 339 -22.41 14.88 -12.28
CA LYS A 339 -23.17 16.03 -12.79
C LYS A 339 -22.23 16.96 -13.53
N GLU A 340 -22.59 17.33 -14.76
CA GLU A 340 -21.75 18.25 -15.53
C GLU A 340 -21.73 19.64 -14.86
N LYS A 341 -20.53 20.18 -14.68
CA LYS A 341 -20.30 21.55 -14.25
C LYS A 341 -19.13 22.11 -15.03
N ASP A 342 -19.36 23.17 -15.78
CA ASP A 342 -18.31 23.86 -16.58
C ASP A 342 -17.55 22.90 -17.52
N LYS A 343 -18.25 21.93 -18.14
CA LYS A 343 -17.70 20.85 -18.99
C LYS A 343 -16.80 19.84 -18.27
N LEU A 344 -16.83 19.84 -16.94
CA LEU A 344 -16.14 18.89 -16.09
C LEU A 344 -17.14 18.01 -15.35
N LEU A 345 -16.67 16.84 -14.94
CA LEU A 345 -17.41 15.89 -14.14
C LEU A 345 -17.39 16.32 -12.67
N GLY A 346 -18.47 16.96 -12.23
CA GLY A 346 -18.77 17.12 -10.82
C GLY A 346 -19.47 15.89 -10.25
N ASN A 347 -19.74 15.91 -8.95
CA ASN A 347 -20.59 14.93 -8.30
C ASN A 347 -21.81 15.56 -7.64
N ILE A 348 -22.84 14.76 -7.48
CA ILE A 348 -24.01 15.11 -6.70
C ILE A 348 -24.48 13.88 -5.93
N LYS A 349 -24.86 14.10 -4.68
CA LYS A 349 -25.42 13.07 -3.80
C LYS A 349 -26.94 13.06 -3.91
N VAL A 350 -27.48 11.86 -4.07
CA VAL A 350 -28.92 11.60 -4.09
C VAL A 350 -29.27 10.83 -2.82
N TYR A 351 -30.06 11.45 -1.96
CA TYR A 351 -30.37 10.95 -0.63
C TYR A 351 -31.74 10.30 -0.60
N TYR A 352 -31.84 9.16 0.07
CA TYR A 352 -33.08 8.49 0.44
C TYR A 352 -33.37 8.73 1.92
N GLU A 353 -34.58 9.19 2.23
CA GLU A 353 -35.06 9.35 3.60
C GLU A 353 -36.11 8.28 3.93
N LYS A 354 -35.81 7.39 4.89
CA LYS A 354 -36.63 6.22 5.19
C LYS A 354 -38.01 6.57 5.74
N GLU A 355 -38.10 7.63 6.55
CA GLU A 355 -39.34 8.01 7.24
C GLU A 355 -40.39 8.56 6.27
N SER A 356 -39.95 9.37 5.30
CA SER A 356 -40.83 9.95 4.27
C SER A 356 -40.96 9.07 3.03
N GLY A 357 -40.00 8.14 2.81
CA GLY A 357 -39.89 7.35 1.59
C GLY A 357 -39.51 8.19 0.37
N LYS A 358 -39.02 9.42 0.57
CA LYS A 358 -38.73 10.38 -0.50
C LYS A 358 -37.24 10.46 -0.81
N TRP A 359 -36.98 10.87 -2.04
CA TRP A 359 -35.64 11.22 -2.53
C TRP A 359 -35.42 12.72 -2.43
N TYR A 360 -34.21 13.14 -2.10
CA TYR A 360 -33.83 14.54 -2.13
C TYR A 360 -32.36 14.75 -2.51
N ILE A 361 -32.05 15.97 -2.94
CA ILE A 361 -30.67 16.46 -3.09
C ILE A 361 -30.45 17.66 -2.17
N MET A 362 -29.19 17.94 -1.88
CA MET A 362 -28.78 19.23 -1.30
C MET A 362 -28.56 20.20 -2.47
N ASP A 363 -29.46 21.18 -2.61
CA ASP A 363 -29.39 22.22 -3.63
C ASP A 363 -28.89 23.53 -3.03
N THR A 364 -28.24 24.38 -3.82
CA THR A 364 -27.77 25.70 -3.36
C THR A 364 -28.67 26.77 -3.93
N ILE A 365 -29.36 27.51 -3.06
CA ILE A 365 -30.13 28.69 -3.43
C ILE A 365 -29.36 29.95 -3.04
N ILE A 366 -29.47 30.99 -3.87
CA ILE A 366 -28.92 32.31 -3.58
C ILE A 366 -30.04 33.14 -2.97
N GLU A 367 -29.92 33.46 -1.69
CA GLU A 367 -30.86 34.36 -1.00
C GLU A 367 -30.32 35.78 -1.02
N THR A 368 -31.14 36.70 -1.49
CA THR A 368 -30.86 38.14 -1.43
C THR A 368 -31.51 38.72 -0.18
N TYR A 369 -30.74 39.46 0.64
CA TYR A 369 -31.23 40.12 1.84
C TYR A 369 -30.67 41.53 1.94
N GLU A 370 -31.40 42.42 2.62
CA GLU A 370 -30.93 43.77 2.92
C GLU A 370 -30.30 43.80 4.30
N GLU A 371 -29.07 44.32 4.38
CA GLU A 371 -28.37 44.55 5.64
C GLU A 371 -27.99 46.02 5.75
N LYS A 372 -28.00 46.57 6.95
CA LYS A 372 -27.58 47.96 7.16
C LYS A 372 -26.06 48.07 7.02
N LYS A 373 -25.59 49.00 6.18
CA LYS A 373 -24.15 49.27 6.03
C LYS A 373 -23.54 49.66 7.38
N TRP A 374 -22.38 49.10 7.69
CA TRP A 374 -21.65 49.39 8.93
C TRP A 374 -21.31 50.90 9.00
N PHE A 375 -21.79 51.59 10.04
CA PHE A 375 -21.74 53.06 10.24
C PHE A 375 -22.54 53.94 9.26
N SER A 376 -23.59 53.42 8.61
CA SER A 376 -24.49 54.22 7.77
C SER A 376 -25.96 53.91 8.07
N SER A 377 -26.86 54.86 7.74
CA SER A 377 -28.31 54.62 7.72
C SER A 377 -28.80 53.97 6.42
N GLU A 378 -27.91 53.74 5.46
CA GLU A 378 -28.21 53.08 4.18
C GLU A 378 -28.30 51.56 4.32
N MET A 379 -29.24 50.96 3.60
CA MET A 379 -29.31 49.52 3.37
C MET A 379 -28.35 49.14 2.22
N GLU A 380 -27.71 47.99 2.32
CA GLU A 380 -27.02 47.32 1.22
C GLU A 380 -27.67 45.96 0.96
N THR A 381 -27.85 45.65 -0.33
CA THR A 381 -28.30 44.33 -0.76
C THR A 381 -27.12 43.37 -0.75
N LYS A 382 -27.22 42.29 0.01
CA LYS A 382 -26.26 41.18 0.04
C LYS A 382 -26.90 39.91 -0.46
N THR A 383 -26.06 38.99 -0.90
CA THR A 383 -26.45 37.63 -1.27
C THR A 383 -25.70 36.63 -0.41
N ARG A 384 -26.38 35.58 0.04
CA ARG A 384 -25.73 34.41 0.66
C ARG A 384 -26.17 33.13 -0.05
N GLU A 385 -25.25 32.17 -0.12
CA GLU A 385 -25.56 30.82 -0.54
C GLU A 385 -26.12 30.04 0.65
N GLN A 386 -27.27 29.42 0.47
CA GLN A 386 -27.88 28.53 1.46
C GLN A 386 -28.12 27.16 0.83
N GLN A 387 -27.71 26.10 1.54
CA GLN A 387 -28.05 24.74 1.15
C GLN A 387 -29.45 24.37 1.64
N VAL A 388 -30.28 23.87 0.73
CA VAL A 388 -31.66 23.45 1.02
C VAL A 388 -31.92 22.04 0.50
N LYS A 389 -32.77 21.29 1.20
CA LYS A 389 -33.24 19.98 0.73
C LYS A 389 -34.30 20.19 -0.35
N LYS A 390 -34.06 19.69 -1.56
CA LYS A 390 -35.05 19.62 -2.62
C LYS A 390 -35.58 18.19 -2.72
N TYR A 391 -36.81 17.96 -2.29
CA TYR A 391 -37.48 16.67 -2.36
C TYR A 391 -38.11 16.44 -3.74
N PHE A 392 -38.16 15.18 -4.15
CA PHE A 392 -38.81 14.72 -5.38
C PHE A 392 -39.91 13.72 -5.04
N ASP A 393 -40.98 13.71 -5.82
CA ASP A 393 -42.10 12.80 -5.58
C ASP A 393 -41.82 11.40 -6.14
N ASN A 394 -40.97 11.30 -7.15
CA ASN A 394 -40.50 10.03 -7.68
C ASN A 394 -39.07 10.13 -8.23
N LEU A 395 -38.47 8.98 -8.53
CA LEU A 395 -37.09 8.89 -8.96
C LEU A 395 -36.86 9.41 -10.40
N GLU A 396 -37.87 9.36 -11.25
CA GLU A 396 -37.80 9.90 -12.62
C GLU A 396 -37.68 11.43 -12.60
N GLU A 397 -38.46 12.12 -11.77
CA GLU A 397 -38.38 13.56 -11.56
C GLU A 397 -36.97 13.96 -11.06
N CYS A 398 -36.44 13.19 -10.10
CA CYS A 398 -35.08 13.37 -9.60
C CYS A 398 -34.03 13.22 -10.71
N TYR A 399 -34.14 12.16 -11.52
CA TYR A 399 -33.25 11.92 -12.66
C TYR A 399 -33.29 13.04 -13.70
N GLN A 400 -34.50 13.46 -14.10
CA GLN A 400 -34.68 14.55 -15.08
C GLN A 400 -34.11 15.87 -14.58
N TYR A 401 -34.23 16.15 -13.27
CA TYR A 401 -33.67 17.35 -12.65
C TYR A 401 -32.14 17.33 -12.60
N ILE A 402 -31.55 16.19 -12.26
CA ILE A 402 -30.10 16.05 -12.09
C ILE A 402 -29.39 16.00 -13.45
N HIS A 403 -29.99 15.31 -14.43
CA HIS A 403 -29.36 14.91 -15.68
C HIS A 403 -28.02 14.19 -15.41
N PRO A 404 -28.05 13.03 -14.71
CA PRO A 404 -26.84 12.41 -14.22
C PRO A 404 -25.97 11.93 -15.38
N ILE A 405 -24.67 12.12 -15.24
CA ILE A 405 -23.65 11.70 -16.20
C ILE A 405 -22.60 10.82 -15.51
N TYR A 406 -21.78 10.17 -16.30
CA TYR A 406 -20.53 9.55 -15.84
C TYR A 406 -19.38 9.92 -16.77
N GLY A 407 -18.16 9.84 -16.24
CA GLY A 407 -16.94 10.09 -17.01
C GLY A 407 -16.31 8.79 -17.52
N GLU A 408 -15.83 8.81 -18.75
CA GLU A 408 -14.93 7.77 -19.28
C GLU A 408 -13.54 8.35 -19.54
N HIS A 409 -12.53 7.78 -18.88
CA HIS A 409 -11.12 8.15 -19.05
C HIS A 409 -10.39 7.12 -19.91
N TYR A 410 -9.58 7.60 -20.85
CA TYR A 410 -8.92 6.76 -21.86
C TYR A 410 -7.41 6.95 -21.84
N LEU A 411 -6.71 5.94 -22.37
CA LEU A 411 -5.28 5.97 -22.64
C LEU A 411 -5.01 6.28 -24.11
N LYS A 412 -3.79 6.70 -24.45
CA LYS A 412 -3.38 7.07 -25.83
C LYS A 412 -3.48 5.93 -26.84
N ASN A 413 -3.55 4.67 -26.38
CA ASN A 413 -3.80 3.50 -27.22
C ASN A 413 -5.31 3.24 -27.46
N GLY A 414 -6.19 4.08 -26.95
CA GLY A 414 -7.65 3.97 -27.08
C GLY A 414 -8.33 3.05 -26.07
N TYR A 415 -7.60 2.45 -25.13
CA TYR A 415 -8.19 1.66 -24.06
C TYR A 415 -8.92 2.56 -23.05
N LEU A 416 -10.06 2.09 -22.57
CA LEU A 416 -10.76 2.68 -21.42
C LEU A 416 -10.00 2.28 -20.15
N GLU A 417 -9.49 3.26 -19.42
CA GLU A 417 -8.79 3.06 -18.15
C GLU A 417 -9.78 2.95 -16.99
N GLY A 418 -10.76 3.87 -16.96
CA GLY A 418 -11.66 3.98 -15.82
C GLY A 418 -12.97 4.69 -16.14
N ARG A 419 -13.98 4.38 -15.33
CA ARG A 419 -15.26 5.10 -15.32
C ARG A 419 -15.45 5.80 -13.97
N PHE A 420 -15.79 7.09 -14.02
CA PHE A 420 -15.95 7.93 -12.84
C PHE A 420 -17.42 8.20 -12.54
N TYR A 421 -17.80 8.04 -11.26
CA TYR A 421 -19.19 8.11 -10.77
C TYR A 421 -20.17 7.15 -11.47
N TYR A 422 -19.66 6.02 -11.97
CA TYR A 422 -20.44 4.92 -12.52
C TYR A 422 -20.16 3.63 -11.75
N GLY A 423 -21.21 2.89 -11.37
CA GLY A 423 -21.11 1.52 -10.86
C GLY A 423 -19.99 1.30 -9.84
N THR A 424 -19.93 2.16 -8.82
CA THR A 424 -18.86 2.15 -7.81
C THR A 424 -18.69 0.75 -7.22
N GLU A 425 -17.52 0.17 -7.47
CA GLU A 425 -17.05 -1.19 -7.12
C GLU A 425 -17.36 -2.30 -8.14
N LYS A 426 -16.50 -2.41 -9.17
CA LYS A 426 -15.83 -3.67 -9.54
C LYS A 426 -14.48 -3.36 -10.16
#